data_AF-A0A966XHG5-F1
#
_entry.id   AF-A0A966XHG5-F1
#
_cell.length_a   1.000
_cell.length_b   1.000
_cell.length_c   1.000
_cell.angle_alpha   90.00
_cell.angle_beta   90.00
_cell.angle_gamma   90.00
#
_symmetry.space_group_name_H-M   'P 1'
#
loop_
_entity.id
_entity.type
_entity.pdbx_description
1 polymer ?
#
loop_
_entity_poly.entity_id
_entity_poly.type
_entity_poly.pdbx_seq_one_letter_code
_entity_poly.pdbx_strand_id
1 'polypeptide(L)'
;MQQFNNPVEMLRNSQAGMYVYPVVTPEYRNWRSEQTAWREVAVLFDQTHHMDEVIVEGPQATEFLSHHAINSFANFELNRAKHYVPVTPNGHVIGDHIIFREHENKYILVGRAPTSNW
;
A
#
# COMPACT_ATOMS: atom_id res chain seq x y z
N MET A 1 -3.35 24.90 -10.83
CA MET A 1 -2.83 24.38 -12.12
C MET A 1 -2.25 25.45 -13.05
N GLN A 2 -2.32 26.75 -12.74
CA GLN A 2 -1.84 27.83 -13.64
C GLN A 2 -0.30 28.03 -13.68
N GLN A 3 0.48 27.28 -12.90
CA GLN A 3 1.93 27.52 -12.77
C GLN A 3 2.80 26.69 -13.73
N PHE A 4 2.28 25.61 -14.31
CA PHE A 4 3.07 24.68 -15.14
C PHE A 4 2.34 24.35 -16.44
N ASN A 5 3.09 24.07 -17.51
CA ASN A 5 2.50 23.87 -18.85
C ASN A 5 1.91 22.47 -19.04
N ASN A 6 2.33 21.48 -18.24
CA ASN A 6 1.82 20.12 -18.31
C ASN A 6 2.01 19.36 -16.96
N PRO A 7 1.29 18.24 -16.74
CA PRO A 7 1.40 17.46 -15.51
C PRO A 7 2.79 16.87 -15.22
N VAL A 8 3.56 16.50 -16.24
CA VAL A 8 4.91 15.93 -16.06
C VAL A 8 5.86 17.00 -15.51
N GLU A 9 5.81 18.21 -16.08
CA GLU A 9 6.57 19.36 -15.60
C GLU A 9 6.18 19.70 -14.15
N MET A 10 4.89 19.70 -13.83
CA MET A 10 4.41 19.93 -12.46
C MET A 10 4.96 18.88 -11.48
N LEU A 11 4.83 17.59 -11.78
CA LEU A 11 5.24 16.51 -10.87
C LEU A 11 6.77 16.48 -10.67
N ARG A 12 7.56 16.72 -11.73
CA ARG A 12 9.03 16.73 -11.65
C ARG A 12 9.59 17.96 -10.91
N ASN A 13 8.82 19.04 -10.82
CA ASN A 13 9.21 20.28 -10.14
C ASN A 13 8.41 20.53 -8.85
N SER A 14 7.71 19.50 -8.35
CA SER A 14 6.92 19.58 -7.13
C SER A 14 7.79 19.97 -5.93
N GLN A 15 7.26 20.85 -5.08
CA GLN A 15 7.90 21.28 -3.83
C GLN A 15 7.47 20.44 -2.62
N ALA A 16 6.88 19.26 -2.86
CA ALA A 16 6.42 18.34 -1.81
C ALA A 16 7.55 17.76 -0.94
N GLY A 17 8.82 17.93 -1.35
CA GLY A 17 9.98 17.46 -0.62
C GLY A 17 10.24 15.97 -0.76
N MET A 18 10.95 15.39 0.20
CA MET A 18 11.34 13.99 0.19
C MET A 18 10.17 13.08 0.60
N TYR A 19 10.06 11.92 -0.04
CA TYR A 19 9.20 10.85 0.46
C TYR A 19 9.88 10.20 1.67
N VAL A 20 9.37 10.48 2.86
CA VAL A 20 9.95 10.07 4.14
C VAL A 20 9.31 8.77 4.63
N TYR A 21 10.11 7.88 5.22
CA TYR A 21 9.63 6.81 6.10
C TYR A 21 9.61 7.39 7.52
N PRO A 22 8.44 7.74 8.08
CA PRO A 22 8.38 8.62 9.24
C PRO A 22 8.49 7.86 10.55
N VAL A 23 8.69 8.60 11.63
CA VAL A 23 8.64 8.18 13.05
C VAL A 23 9.76 7.22 13.48
N VAL A 24 9.94 6.09 12.80
CA VAL A 24 10.98 5.11 13.13
C VAL A 24 12.35 5.76 12.98
N THR A 25 13.25 5.52 13.94
CA THR A 25 14.63 6.05 13.87
C THR A 25 15.33 5.57 12.59
N PRO A 26 16.10 6.42 11.90
CA PRO A 26 16.79 6.01 10.67
C PRO A 26 17.73 4.81 10.84
N GLU A 27 18.37 4.70 12.02
CA GLU A 27 19.30 3.62 12.36
C GLU A 27 19.18 3.31 13.86
N TYR A 28 19.23 2.03 14.23
CA TYR A 28 19.39 1.58 15.63
C TYR A 28 20.86 1.23 15.92
N ARG A 29 21.60 0.71 14.92
CA ARG A 29 23.04 0.46 14.99
C ARG A 29 23.78 1.06 13.81
N ASN A 30 23.36 0.70 12.60
CA ASN A 30 23.69 1.33 11.32
C ASN A 30 23.07 0.48 10.21
N TRP A 31 22.72 1.11 9.10
CA TRP A 31 21.99 0.46 8.01
C TRP A 31 22.75 -0.76 7.45
N ARG A 32 24.09 -0.73 7.34
CA ARG A 32 24.87 -1.86 6.81
C ARG A 32 24.75 -3.12 7.68
N SER A 33 24.84 -2.93 8.99
CA SER A 33 24.73 -4.02 9.96
C SER A 33 23.29 -4.56 10.02
N GLU A 34 22.30 -3.67 9.96
CA GLU A 34 20.87 -4.03 9.93
C GLU A 34 20.50 -4.79 8.65
N GLN A 35 21.04 -4.38 7.49
CA GLN A 35 20.90 -5.11 6.24
C GLN A 35 21.59 -6.49 6.28
N THR A 36 22.77 -6.59 6.89
CA THR A 36 23.44 -7.88 7.06
C THR A 36 22.60 -8.81 7.95
N ALA A 37 22.05 -8.27 9.05
CA ALA A 37 21.27 -9.04 10.02
C ALA A 37 20.01 -9.69 9.41
N TRP A 38 19.32 -9.04 8.46
CA TRP A 38 18.15 -9.66 7.83
C TRP A 38 18.49 -10.88 6.97
N ARG A 39 19.76 -11.05 6.59
CA ARG A 39 20.25 -12.15 5.74
C ARG A 39 20.81 -13.28 6.60
N GLU A 40 21.64 -12.91 7.57
CA GLU A 40 22.47 -13.86 8.33
C GLU A 40 21.86 -14.24 9.69
N VAL A 41 20.89 -13.46 10.20
CA VAL A 41 20.33 -13.65 11.54
C VAL A 41 18.81 -13.42 11.51
N ALA A 42 18.30 -12.41 12.21
CA ALA A 42 16.91 -11.99 12.20
C ALA A 42 16.83 -10.48 12.47
N VAL A 43 15.73 -9.85 12.03
CA VAL A 43 15.43 -8.44 12.29
C VAL A 43 13.98 -8.28 12.72
N LEU A 44 13.71 -7.20 13.44
CA LEU A 44 12.36 -6.71 13.68
C LEU A 44 12.14 -5.50 12.77
N PHE A 45 11.24 -5.62 11.80
CA PHE A 45 10.80 -4.49 10.99
C PHE A 45 9.64 -3.78 11.68
N ASP A 46 9.84 -2.52 12.06
CA ASP A 46 8.75 -1.66 12.49
C ASP A 46 8.06 -1.03 11.26
N GLN A 47 6.87 -1.53 10.94
CA GLN A 47 6.09 -1.11 9.78
C GLN A 47 4.93 -0.18 10.14
N THR A 48 4.82 0.24 11.41
CA THR A 48 3.63 0.87 11.99
C THR A 48 3.25 2.22 11.38
N HIS A 49 4.19 2.93 10.76
CA HIS A 49 4.04 4.38 10.52
C HIS A 49 4.08 4.84 9.05
N HIS A 50 4.37 3.96 8.10
CA HIS A 50 4.73 4.39 6.74
C HIS A 50 3.73 3.98 5.64
N MET A 51 2.66 3.26 6.01
CA MET A 51 1.57 2.87 5.12
C MET A 51 0.26 3.41 5.65
N ASP A 52 -0.66 3.67 4.73
CA ASP A 52 -2.05 3.90 5.08
C ASP A 52 -2.71 2.57 5.40
N GLU A 53 -3.67 2.61 6.33
CA GLU A 53 -4.57 1.50 6.64
C GLU A 53 -6.00 1.90 6.26
N VAL A 54 -6.67 1.07 5.46
CA VAL A 54 -8.08 1.24 5.10
C VAL A 54 -8.85 0.00 5.52
N ILE A 55 -9.92 0.20 6.28
CA ILE A 55 -10.85 -0.85 6.68
C ILE A 55 -12.11 -0.75 5.81
N VAL A 56 -12.40 -1.81 5.07
CA VAL A 56 -13.63 -1.94 4.27
C VAL A 56 -14.51 -3.01 4.91
N GLU A 57 -15.67 -2.60 5.40
CA GLU A 57 -16.56 -3.46 6.16
C GLU A 57 -18.01 -3.33 5.70
N GLY A 58 -18.71 -4.46 5.60
CA GLY A 58 -20.12 -4.54 5.23
C GLY A 58 -20.44 -5.71 4.30
N PRO A 59 -21.73 -6.02 4.08
CA PRO A 59 -22.16 -7.18 3.30
C PRO A 59 -21.71 -7.13 1.83
N GLN A 60 -21.39 -5.95 1.31
CA GLN A 60 -20.93 -5.75 -0.06
C GLN A 60 -19.40 -5.53 -0.17
N ALA A 61 -18.65 -5.69 0.91
CA ALA A 61 -17.20 -5.43 0.91
C ALA A 61 -16.47 -6.27 -0.16
N THR A 62 -16.83 -7.55 -0.28
CA THR A 62 -16.26 -8.45 -1.29
C THR A 62 -16.59 -7.98 -2.71
N GLU A 63 -17.84 -7.63 -2.98
CA GLU A 63 -18.29 -7.14 -4.30
C GLU A 63 -17.54 -5.87 -4.68
N PHE A 64 -17.55 -4.87 -3.78
CA PHE A 64 -16.87 -3.60 -3.95
C PHE A 64 -15.38 -3.76 -4.25
N LEU A 65 -14.66 -4.55 -3.46
CA LEU A 65 -13.22 -4.77 -3.65
C LEU A 65 -12.92 -5.58 -4.92
N SER A 66 -13.72 -6.59 -5.22
CA SER A 66 -13.54 -7.41 -6.43
C SER A 66 -13.78 -6.63 -7.73
N HIS A 67 -14.59 -5.58 -7.67
CA HIS A 67 -14.89 -4.73 -8.82
C HIS A 67 -13.67 -3.90 -9.27
N HIS A 68 -12.85 -3.45 -8.31
CA HIS A 68 -11.78 -2.49 -8.58
C HIS A 68 -10.41 -3.14 -8.84
N ALA A 69 -10.21 -4.40 -8.45
CA ALA A 69 -8.93 -5.10 -8.57
C ALA A 69 -8.92 -6.25 -9.56
N ILE A 70 -7.74 -6.52 -10.11
CA ILE A 70 -7.51 -7.62 -11.06
C ILE A 70 -7.56 -9.00 -10.39
N ASN A 71 -7.48 -9.05 -9.07
CA ASN A 71 -7.38 -10.30 -8.31
C ASN A 71 -8.74 -11.03 -8.27
N SER A 72 -8.75 -12.34 -8.49
CA SER A 72 -9.95 -13.14 -8.22
C SER A 72 -10.23 -13.20 -6.71
N PHE A 73 -11.48 -12.99 -6.30
CA PHE A 73 -11.94 -13.19 -4.92
C PHE A 73 -12.57 -14.58 -4.70
N ALA A 74 -12.74 -15.39 -5.74
CA ALA A 74 -13.41 -16.69 -5.68
C ALA A 74 -12.74 -17.69 -4.73
N ASN A 75 -11.43 -17.56 -4.50
CA ASN A 75 -10.65 -18.40 -3.58
C ASN A 75 -10.07 -17.61 -2.38
N PHE A 76 -10.65 -16.45 -2.05
CA PHE A 76 -10.13 -15.61 -0.98
C PHE A 76 -10.77 -15.95 0.37
N GLU A 77 -10.46 -17.12 0.92
CA GLU A 77 -10.99 -17.57 2.22
C GLU A 77 -10.48 -16.72 3.40
N LEU A 78 -11.11 -16.89 4.57
CA LEU A 78 -10.66 -16.25 5.82
C LEU A 78 -9.22 -16.62 6.17
N ASN A 79 -8.54 -15.72 6.89
CA ASN A 79 -7.15 -15.85 7.32
C ASN A 79 -6.15 -16.00 6.16
N ARG A 80 -6.48 -15.40 5.02
CA ARG A 80 -5.56 -15.24 3.89
C ARG A 80 -5.26 -13.77 3.65
N ALA A 81 -4.17 -13.53 2.94
CA ALA A 81 -3.85 -12.23 2.37
C ALA A 81 -3.63 -12.32 0.87
N LYS A 82 -3.80 -11.20 0.16
CA LYS A 82 -3.47 -11.05 -1.25
C LYS A 82 -2.75 -9.73 -1.50
N HIS A 83 -1.98 -9.69 -2.59
CA HIS A 83 -1.47 -8.44 -3.14
C HIS A 83 -2.55 -7.82 -4.02
N TYR A 84 -3.30 -6.87 -3.47
CA TYR A 84 -4.44 -6.21 -4.10
C TYR A 84 -3.96 -5.15 -5.08
N VAL A 85 -4.34 -5.28 -6.35
CA VAL A 85 -3.87 -4.39 -7.43
C VAL A 85 -5.05 -3.83 -8.21
N PRO A 86 -5.49 -2.59 -7.90
CA PRO A 86 -6.50 -1.90 -8.68
C PRO A 86 -5.94 -1.22 -9.93
N VAL A 87 -6.77 -1.18 -10.96
CA VAL A 87 -6.43 -0.57 -12.25
C VAL A 87 -7.49 0.44 -12.67
N THR A 88 -7.08 1.42 -13.44
CA THR A 88 -7.97 2.34 -14.14
C THR A 88 -8.81 1.59 -15.19
N PRO A 89 -9.91 2.19 -15.70
CA PRO A 89 -10.66 1.62 -16.83
C PRO A 89 -9.82 1.35 -18.09
N ASN A 90 -8.69 2.05 -18.24
CA ASN A 90 -7.75 1.85 -19.35
C ASN A 90 -6.69 0.77 -19.06
N GLY A 91 -6.75 0.07 -17.91
CA GLY A 91 -5.83 -1.01 -17.54
C GLY A 91 -4.50 -0.55 -16.91
N HIS A 92 -4.29 0.75 -16.69
CA HIS A 92 -3.11 1.23 -15.96
C HIS A 92 -3.24 0.97 -14.46
N VAL A 93 -2.16 0.54 -13.82
CA VAL A 93 -2.08 0.35 -12.35
C VAL A 93 -2.23 1.68 -11.64
N ILE A 94 -3.09 1.71 -10.62
CA ILE A 94 -3.27 2.87 -9.73
C ILE A 94 -2.28 2.81 -8.56
N GLY A 95 -2.08 1.61 -8.03
CA GLY A 95 -1.19 1.30 -6.92
C GLY A 95 -1.41 -0.15 -6.49
N ASP A 96 -1.05 -0.45 -5.25
CA ASP A 96 -1.20 -1.76 -4.66
C ASP A 96 -1.21 -1.70 -3.13
N HIS A 97 -1.96 -2.61 -2.51
CA HIS A 97 -2.00 -2.84 -1.05
C HIS A 97 -1.83 -4.33 -0.77
N ILE A 98 -1.44 -4.69 0.45
CA ILE A 98 -1.72 -6.02 0.98
C ILE A 98 -3.11 -5.98 1.60
N ILE A 99 -4.00 -6.86 1.13
CA ILE A 99 -5.35 -7.03 1.68
C ILE A 99 -5.43 -8.28 2.54
N PHE A 100 -6.00 -8.14 3.73
CA PHE A 100 -6.21 -9.21 4.70
C PHE A 100 -7.72 -9.48 4.85
N ARG A 101 -8.11 -10.76 4.84
CA ARG A 101 -9.49 -11.18 5.10
C ARG A 101 -9.58 -11.90 6.44
N GLU A 102 -9.76 -11.14 7.51
CA GLU A 102 -9.82 -11.68 8.89
C GLU A 102 -11.25 -12.08 9.28
N HIS A 103 -12.26 -11.38 8.76
CA HIS A 103 -13.66 -11.68 8.99
C HIS A 103 -14.46 -11.73 7.68
N GLU A 104 -15.65 -12.34 7.73
CA GLU A 104 -16.44 -12.65 6.53
C GLU A 104 -16.71 -11.42 5.67
N ASN A 105 -17.03 -10.29 6.32
CA ASN A 105 -17.44 -9.03 5.71
C ASN A 105 -16.53 -7.85 6.07
N LYS A 106 -15.29 -8.11 6.49
CA LYS A 106 -14.32 -7.07 6.86
C LYS A 106 -12.96 -7.38 6.26
N TYR A 107 -12.39 -6.38 5.60
CA TYR A 107 -11.07 -6.42 5.01
C TYR A 107 -10.23 -5.27 5.54
N ILE A 108 -8.95 -5.55 5.76
CA ILE A 108 -7.96 -4.54 6.11
C ILE A 108 -6.98 -4.45 4.95
N LEU A 109 -6.77 -3.26 4.43
CA LEU A 109 -5.84 -3.00 3.34
C LEU A 109 -4.72 -2.09 3.84
N VAL A 110 -3.48 -2.47 3.54
CA VAL A 110 -2.29 -1.74 3.98
C VAL A 110 -1.39 -1.49 2.78
N GLY A 111 -1.05 -0.22 2.54
CA GLY A 111 -0.12 0.16 1.48
C GLY A 111 -0.07 1.68 1.28
N ARG A 112 0.37 2.11 0.10
CA ARG A 112 0.50 3.55 -0.18
C ARG A 112 -0.84 4.20 -0.52
N ALA A 113 -0.91 5.51 -0.29
CA ALA A 113 -2.10 6.34 -0.48
C ALA A 113 -2.83 6.23 -1.84
N PRO A 114 -2.18 6.02 -3.00
CA PRO A 114 -2.90 5.96 -4.28
C PRO A 114 -4.04 4.94 -4.30
N THR A 115 -3.85 3.78 -3.68
CA THR A 115 -4.89 2.74 -3.59
C THR A 115 -5.93 3.05 -2.52
N SER A 116 -5.55 3.70 -1.41
CA SER A 116 -6.49 4.14 -0.37
C SER A 116 -7.49 5.18 -0.89
N ASN A 117 -7.03 6.04 -1.81
CA ASN A 117 -7.82 7.12 -2.40
C ASN A 117 -8.76 6.66 -3.52
N TRP A 118 -8.56 5.46 -4.05
CA TRP A 118 -9.34 4.88 -5.14
C TRP A 118 -10.56 4.14 -4.60
#